data_AF-A0A2D0HPZ0-F1
#
_entry.id   AF-A0A2D0HPZ0-F1
#
_cell.length_a   1.000
_cell.length_b   1.000
_cell.length_c   1.000
_cell.angle_alpha   90.00
_cell.angle_beta   90.00
_cell.angle_gamma   90.00
#
_symmetry.space_group_name_H-M   'P 1'
#
loop_
_entity.id
_entity.type
_entity.pdbx_description
1 polymer ?
#
loop_
_entity_poly.entity_id
_entity_poly.type
_entity_poly.pdbx_seq_one_letter_code
_entity_poly.pdbx_strand_id
1 'polypeptide(L)'
;MDALLNKPQNQQQRQAWLILSLVANLGILGFFKYYNFFTESATNLLAFLGLPISLQTLKIILPAGISFYTFQTLSYSLDVYLGKLKPVRNFWDFSLFVTFFPQLVAGPIVRASTFLPQLLTPKT
;
A
#
# COMPACT_ATOMS: atom_id res chain seq x y z
N MET A 1 8.96 24.81 -24.77
CA MET A 1 10.03 24.46 -23.82
C MET A 1 9.65 23.27 -22.91
N ASP A 2 8.58 22.51 -23.22
CA ASP A 2 8.09 21.40 -22.37
C ASP A 2 8.50 20.00 -22.85
N ALA A 3 9.28 19.89 -23.93
CA ALA A 3 9.68 18.60 -24.50
C ALA A 3 10.94 17.98 -23.88
N LEU A 4 11.61 18.67 -22.95
CA LEU A 4 12.92 18.26 -22.39
C LEU A 4 12.84 17.52 -21.05
N LEU A 5 11.63 17.25 -20.52
CA LEU A 5 11.44 16.52 -19.24
C LEU A 5 11.10 15.04 -19.41
N ASN A 6 11.12 14.51 -20.64
CA ASN A 6 11.14 13.07 -20.87
C ASN A 6 12.59 12.61 -21.07
N LYS A 7 13.42 12.72 -20.03
CA LYS A 7 14.54 11.77 -19.94
C LYS A 7 13.91 10.38 -19.90
N PRO A 8 14.38 9.41 -20.70
CA PRO A 8 14.05 8.01 -20.45
C PRO A 8 14.65 7.68 -19.08
N GLN A 9 13.90 7.94 -18.02
CA GLN A 9 14.22 7.48 -16.68
C GLN A 9 14.34 5.97 -16.84
N ASN A 10 15.57 5.48 -16.69
CA ASN A 10 16.00 4.13 -17.02
C ASN A 10 14.89 3.15 -16.63
N GLN A 11 14.28 2.47 -17.61
CA GLN A 11 13.07 1.67 -17.40
C GLN A 11 13.25 0.66 -16.26
N GLN A 12 14.48 0.16 -16.11
CA GLN A 12 14.91 -0.70 -15.02
C GLN A 12 14.81 -0.01 -13.64
N GLN A 13 15.21 1.25 -13.52
CA GLN A 13 15.06 2.01 -12.28
C GLN A 13 13.58 2.22 -11.93
N ARG A 14 12.73 2.58 -12.90
CA ARG A 14 11.28 2.73 -12.66
C ARG A 14 10.66 1.42 -12.18
N GLN A 15 11.06 0.30 -12.78
CA GLN A 15 10.61 -1.03 -12.38
C GLN A 15 11.11 -1.41 -10.98
N ALA A 16 12.38 -1.11 -10.65
CA ALA A 16 12.93 -1.36 -9.31
C ALA A 16 12.19 -0.58 -8.24
N TRP A 17 11.90 0.71 -8.47
CA TRP A 17 11.11 1.54 -7.55
C TRP A 17 9.68 1.04 -7.38
N LEU A 18 9.04 0.57 -8.46
CA LEU A 18 7.72 -0.05 -8.37
C LEU A 18 7.79 -1.32 -7.50
N ILE A 19 8.70 -2.25 -7.80
CA ILE A 19 8.84 -3.50 -7.05
C ILE A 19 9.10 -3.22 -5.58
N LEU A 20 10.00 -2.28 -5.28
CA LEU A 20 10.30 -1.88 -3.90
C LEU A 20 9.04 -1.34 -3.20
N SER A 21 8.27 -0.47 -3.86
CA SER A 21 7.00 0.06 -3.32
C SER A 21 5.98 -1.07 -3.06
N LEU A 22 5.81 -1.99 -4.02
CA LEU A 22 4.89 -3.12 -3.89
C LEU A 22 5.30 -4.03 -2.73
N VAL A 23 6.58 -4.40 -2.64
CA VAL A 23 7.14 -5.26 -1.59
C VAL A 23 7.03 -4.59 -0.23
N ALA A 24 7.32 -3.29 -0.11
CA ALA A 24 7.19 -2.57 1.15
C ALA A 24 5.73 -2.53 1.64
N ASN A 25 4.79 -2.17 0.76
CA ASN A 25 3.35 -2.09 1.09
C ASN A 25 2.79 -3.48 1.46
N LEU A 26 3.06 -4.50 0.64
CA LEU A 26 2.62 -5.88 0.92
C LEU A 26 3.32 -6.48 2.13
N GLY A 27 4.58 -6.12 2.37
CA GLY A 27 5.35 -6.55 3.54
C GLY A 27 4.76 -6.00 4.84
N ILE A 28 4.43 -4.71 4.88
CA ILE A 28 3.75 -4.08 6.02
C ILE A 28 2.38 -4.73 6.24
N LEU A 29 1.57 -4.87 5.18
CA LEU A 29 0.26 -5.50 5.29
C LEU A 29 0.35 -6.96 5.76
N GLY A 30 1.27 -7.72 5.17
CA GLY A 30 1.51 -9.12 5.48
C GLY A 30 1.98 -9.31 6.92
N PHE A 31 2.93 -8.49 7.36
CA PHE A 31 3.40 -8.47 8.74
C PHE A 31 2.25 -8.21 9.70
N PHE A 32 1.55 -7.08 9.60
CA PHE A 32 0.49 -6.75 10.55
C PHE A 32 -0.68 -7.76 10.52
N LYS A 33 -1.04 -8.27 9.34
CA LYS A 33 -2.19 -9.17 9.21
C LYS A 33 -1.89 -10.61 9.63
N TYR A 34 -0.67 -11.10 9.38
CA TYR A 34 -0.34 -12.51 9.54
C TYR A 34 0.70 -12.79 10.64
N TYR A 35 1.31 -11.78 11.26
CA TYR A 35 2.34 -12.01 12.27
C TYR A 35 1.88 -12.96 13.38
N ASN A 36 0.70 -12.70 13.97
CA ASN A 36 0.19 -13.54 15.06
C ASN A 36 -0.07 -14.98 14.60
N PHE A 37 -0.62 -15.15 13.40
CA PHE A 37 -0.81 -16.48 12.79
C PHE A 37 0.53 -17.21 12.60
N PHE A 38 1.56 -16.52 12.11
CA PHE A 38 2.89 -17.09 11.94
C PHE A 38 3.53 -17.45 13.28
N THR A 39 3.45 -16.57 14.29
CA THR A 39 4.01 -16.85 15.62
C THR A 39 3.31 -18.03 16.27
N GLU A 40 1.97 -18.10 16.22
CA GLU A 40 1.21 -19.21 16.79
C GLU A 40 1.51 -20.54 16.08
N SER A 41 1.57 -20.52 14.74
CA SER A 41 1.92 -21.70 13.95
C SER A 41 3.34 -22.19 14.25
N ALA A 42 4.30 -21.26 14.39
CA ALA A 42 5.67 -21.59 14.72
C ALA A 42 5.79 -22.14 16.16
N THR A 43 5.09 -21.57 17.13
CA THR A 43 5.05 -22.13 18.50
C THR A 43 4.46 -23.54 18.52
N ASN A 44 3.39 -23.79 17.77
CA ASN A 44 2.77 -25.11 17.70
C ASN A 44 3.70 -26.14 17.04
N LEU A 45 4.40 -25.76 15.98
CA LEU A 45 5.38 -26.61 15.31
C LEU A 45 6.57 -26.93 16.23
N LEU A 46 7.12 -25.93 16.92
CA LEU A 46 8.24 -26.10 17.84
C LEU A 46 7.84 -26.96 19.06
N ALA A 47 6.64 -26.75 19.60
CA ALA A 47 6.08 -27.60 20.64
C ALA A 47 5.93 -29.06 20.18
N PHE A 48 5.47 -29.29 18.94
CA PHE A 48 5.40 -30.62 18.34
C PHE A 48 6.79 -31.27 18.18
N LEU A 49 7.82 -30.49 17.88
CA LEU A 49 9.22 -30.93 17.79
C LEU A 49 9.90 -31.10 19.16
N GLY A 50 9.16 -30.95 20.28
CA GLY A 50 9.68 -31.13 21.63
C GLY A 50 10.45 -29.93 22.20
N LEU A 51 10.39 -28.77 21.53
CA LEU A 51 10.99 -27.50 21.97
C LEU A 51 9.87 -26.51 22.29
N PRO A 52 9.29 -26.51 23.51
CA PRO A 52 8.20 -25.62 23.87
C PRO A 52 8.71 -24.19 24.07
N ILE A 53 8.88 -23.48 22.96
CA ILE A 53 9.23 -22.05 22.93
C ILE A 53 7.92 -21.28 22.77
N SER A 54 7.63 -20.37 23.70
CA SER A 54 6.53 -19.41 23.55
C SER A 54 7.04 -18.17 22.82
N LEU A 55 6.74 -18.04 21.53
CA LEU A 55 6.93 -16.80 20.80
C LEU A 55 5.84 -15.81 21.24
N GLN A 56 6.25 -14.61 21.64
CA GLN A 56 5.35 -13.55 22.06
C GLN A 56 4.50 -13.08 20.86
N THR A 57 3.17 -13.12 20.99
CA THR A 57 2.27 -12.53 19.99
C THR A 57 2.29 -11.01 20.09
N LEU A 58 2.15 -10.34 18.95
CA LEU A 58 1.98 -8.89 18.90
C LEU A 58 0.52 -8.57 19.24
N LYS A 59 0.27 -8.12 20.48
CA LYS A 59 -1.02 -7.52 20.90
C LYS A 59 -1.17 -6.09 20.37
N ILE A 60 -0.91 -5.87 19.08
CA ILE A 60 -1.06 -4.57 18.44
C ILE A 60 -2.52 -4.39 18.02
N ILE A 61 -3.11 -3.23 18.37
CA ILE A 61 -4.40 -2.81 17.82
C ILE A 61 -4.18 -2.53 16.33
N LEU A 62 -4.76 -3.36 15.47
CA LEU A 62 -4.66 -3.19 14.03
C LEU A 62 -5.39 -1.91 13.61
N PRO A 63 -4.79 -1.06 12.75
CA PRO A 63 -5.48 0.08 12.19
C PRO A 63 -6.69 -0.41 11.37
N ALA A 64 -7.88 0.05 11.73
CA ALA A 64 -9.06 -0.16 10.90
C ALA A 64 -8.78 0.45 9.52
N GLY A 65 -8.84 -0.38 8.46
CA GLY A 65 -8.58 0.06 7.09
C GLY A 65 -7.18 -0.21 6.54
N ILE A 66 -6.29 -0.93 7.25
CA ILE A 66 -4.93 -1.25 6.75
C ILE A 66 -4.88 -1.88 5.37
N SER A 67 -5.81 -2.79 5.09
CA SER A 67 -5.92 -3.40 3.76
C SER A 67 -6.31 -2.37 2.71
N PHE A 68 -7.24 -1.46 3.00
CA PHE A 68 -7.76 -0.50 2.04
C PHE A 68 -6.72 0.53 1.62
N TYR A 69 -6.05 1.20 2.57
CA TYR A 69 -5.02 2.18 2.21
C TYR A 69 -3.84 1.51 1.49
N THR A 70 -3.52 0.25 1.84
CA THR A 70 -2.48 -0.52 1.16
C THR A 70 -2.87 -0.77 -0.28
N PHE A 71 -4.08 -1.28 -0.54
CA PHE A 71 -4.55 -1.51 -1.92
C PHE A 71 -4.69 -0.23 -2.74
N GLN A 72 -5.11 0.88 -2.14
CA GLN A 72 -5.13 2.19 -2.80
C GLN A 72 -3.72 2.64 -3.19
N THR A 73 -2.74 2.50 -2.28
CA THR A 73 -1.33 2.88 -2.53
C THR A 73 -0.69 2.01 -3.61
N LEU A 74 -0.99 0.70 -3.62
CA LEU A 74 -0.57 -0.24 -4.66
C LEU A 74 -1.18 0.13 -6.02
N SER A 75 -2.49 0.38 -6.06
CA SER A 75 -3.20 0.80 -7.28
C SER A 75 -2.63 2.11 -7.83
N TYR A 76 -2.36 3.08 -6.98
CA TYR A 76 -1.75 4.34 -7.36
C TYR A 76 -0.36 4.15 -7.97
N SER A 77 0.51 3.39 -7.30
CA SER A 77 1.89 3.14 -7.77
C SER A 77 1.89 2.43 -9.13
N LEU A 78 0.97 1.49 -9.33
CA LEU A 78 0.81 0.77 -10.60
C LEU A 78 0.25 1.67 -11.70
N ASP A 79 -0.76 2.49 -11.42
CA ASP A 79 -1.35 3.41 -12.40
C ASP A 79 -0.34 4.48 -12.85
N VAL A 80 0.53 4.96 -11.94
CA VAL A 80 1.64 5.87 -12.27
C VAL A 80 2.70 5.16 -13.11
N TYR A 81 3.08 3.92 -12.77
CA TYR A 81 4.05 3.16 -13.55
C TYR A 81 3.55 2.88 -14.97
N LEU A 82 2.28 2.47 -15.11
CA LEU A 82 1.62 2.21 -16.39
C LEU A 82 1.32 3.49 -17.20
N GLY A 83 1.60 4.67 -16.67
CA GLY A 83 1.35 5.95 -17.34
C GLY A 83 -0.14 6.33 -17.44
N LYS A 84 -1.02 5.64 -16.68
CA LYS A 84 -2.46 5.94 -16.62
C LYS A 84 -2.77 7.16 -15.77
N LEU A 85 -1.89 7.49 -14.83
CA LEU A 85 -1.99 8.64 -13.94
C LEU A 85 -0.65 9.39 -13.91
N LYS A 86 -0.70 10.72 -13.91
CA LYS A 86 0.47 11.54 -13.59
C LYS A 86 0.73 11.48 -12.07
N PRO A 87 2.00 11.38 -11.63
CA PRO A 87 2.32 11.39 -10.21
C PRO A 87 1.82 12.67 -9.55
N VAL A 88 1.09 12.52 -8.45
CA VAL A 88 0.72 13.62 -7.55
C VAL A 88 2.00 14.13 -6.89
N ARG A 89 2.28 15.43 -7.03
CA ARG A 89 3.51 16.04 -6.50
C ARG A 89 3.37 16.58 -5.08
N ASN A 90 2.13 16.85 -4.65
CA ASN A 90 1.84 17.36 -3.33
C ASN A 90 1.58 16.21 -2.35
N PHE A 91 2.34 16.19 -1.26
CA PHE A 91 2.20 15.19 -0.22
C PHE A 91 0.82 15.21 0.45
N TRP A 92 0.24 16.40 0.64
CA TRP A 92 -1.07 16.54 1.29
C TRP A 92 -2.20 15.97 0.45
N ASP A 93 -2.17 16.22 -0.85
CA ASP A 93 -3.16 15.68 -1.80
C ASP A 93 -3.10 14.16 -1.85
N PHE A 94 -1.88 13.60 -1.84
CA PHE A 94 -1.67 12.15 -1.77
C PHE A 94 -2.16 11.57 -0.44
N SER A 95 -1.82 12.22 0.68
CA SER A 95 -2.23 11.77 2.01
C SER A 95 -3.75 11.78 2.13
N LEU A 96 -4.40 12.86 1.68
CA LEU A 96 -5.85 12.99 1.70
C LEU A 96 -6.53 11.91 0.85
N PHE A 97 -5.97 11.54 -0.31
CA PHE A 97 -6.43 10.42 -1.12
C PHE A 97 -6.33 9.07 -0.37
N VAL A 98 -5.18 8.78 0.25
CA VAL A 98 -4.93 7.51 0.95
C VAL A 98 -5.73 7.39 2.24
N THR A 99 -5.97 8.51 2.94
CA THR A 99 -6.68 8.52 4.23
C THR A 99 -8.15 8.93 4.09
N PHE A 100 -8.72 8.95 2.88
CA PHE A 100 -10.10 9.38 2.67
C PHE A 100 -11.11 8.39 3.27
N PHE A 101 -11.49 8.67 4.52
CA PHE A 101 -12.27 7.76 5.38
C PHE A 101 -13.64 7.31 4.81
N PRO A 102 -14.41 8.14 4.09
CA PRO A 102 -15.67 7.68 3.48
C PRO A 102 -15.48 6.48 2.56
N GLN A 103 -14.36 6.42 1.83
CA GLN A 103 -14.02 5.28 0.99
C GLN A 103 -13.48 4.08 1.80
N LEU A 104 -12.86 4.33 2.95
CA LEU A 104 -12.38 3.28 3.88
C LEU A 104 -13.54 2.55 4.58
N VAL A 105 -14.71 3.18 4.71
CA VAL A 105 -15.86 2.63 5.45
C VAL A 105 -17.02 2.19 4.55
N ALA A 106 -17.24 2.81 3.39
CA ALA A 106 -18.52 2.71 2.68
C ALA A 106 -18.47 2.45 1.16
N GLY A 107 -17.34 2.08 0.53
CA GLY A 107 -17.32 1.90 -0.93
C GLY A 107 -16.34 0.87 -1.51
N PRO A 108 -16.60 0.37 -2.74
CA PRO A 108 -15.71 -0.54 -3.47
C PRO A 108 -14.32 0.08 -3.68
N ILE A 109 -13.30 -0.75 -3.91
CA ILE A 109 -11.92 -0.30 -4.16
C ILE A 109 -11.89 0.58 -5.43
N VAL A 110 -11.97 1.91 -5.26
CA VAL A 110 -11.93 2.88 -6.36
C VAL A 110 -10.51 3.06 -6.85
N ARG A 111 -10.35 3.05 -8.17
CA ARG A 111 -9.05 3.25 -8.83
C ARG A 111 -8.55 4.68 -8.62
N ALA A 112 -7.26 4.84 -8.35
CA ALA A 112 -6.64 6.14 -8.15
C ALA A 112 -6.87 7.09 -9.35
N SER A 113 -6.77 6.54 -10.57
CA SER A 113 -6.99 7.27 -11.82
C SER A 113 -8.37 7.93 -11.96
N THR A 114 -9.40 7.32 -11.37
CA THR A 114 -10.77 7.87 -11.41
C THR A 114 -11.07 8.82 -10.25
N PHE A 115 -10.47 8.59 -9.09
CA PHE A 115 -10.83 9.30 -7.86
C PHE A 115 -10.03 10.58 -7.62
N LEU A 116 -8.71 10.54 -7.83
CA LEU A 116 -7.83 11.71 -7.61
C LEU A 116 -8.29 12.96 -8.38
N PRO A 117 -8.68 12.90 -9.67
CA PRO A 117 -9.15 14.08 -10.39
C PRO A 117 -10.40 14.70 -9.75
N GLN A 118 -11.35 13.88 -9.29
CA GLN A 118 -12.61 14.35 -8.69
C GLN A 118 -12.38 14.99 -7.32
N LEU A 119 -11.40 14.48 -6.59
CA LEU A 119 -11.07 14.94 -5.25
C LEU A 119 -10.30 16.27 -5.27
N LEU A 120 -9.51 16.52 -6.32
CA LEU A 120 -8.74 17.74 -6.49
C LEU A 120 -9.47 18.84 -7.28
N THR A 121 -10.55 18.51 -7.99
CA THR A 121 -11.39 19.51 -8.67
C THR A 121 -12.69 19.77 -7.89
N PRO A 122 -12.78 20.87 -7.12
CA PRO A 122 -14.04 21.25 -6.50
C PRO A 122 -15.06 21.57 -7.61
N LYS A 123 -16.21 20.87 -7.60
CA LYS A 123 -17.36 21.29 -8.41
C LYS A 123 -17.99 22.49 -7.72
N THR A 124 -17.81 23.67 -8.31
CA THR A 124 -18.60 24.87 -8.02
C THR A 124 -20.02 24.70 -8.50
#